data_AF-A0A7K2L2N0-F1
#
_entry.id   AF-A0A7K2L2N0-F1
#
_cell.length_a   1.000
_cell.length_b   1.000
_cell.length_c   1.000
_cell.angle_alpha   90.00
_cell.angle_beta   90.00
_cell.angle_gamma   90.00
#
_symmetry.space_group_name_H-M   'P 1'
#
loop_
_entity.id
_entity.type
_entity.pdbx_description
1 polymer ?
#
loop_
_entity_poly.entity_id
_entity_poly.type
_entity_poly.pdbx_seq_one_letter_code
_entity_poly.pdbx_strand_id
1 'polypeptide(L)'
;MTFLPSRRSALRSFAGITALVLGASACGPGGPGPSASSGGAKPRGGNGGERRLGAEWESHTRTFMSWPALESVWMEDLPYVRKDIARIAREIAEYEEVVMMARPAQVKAAQRACGSLVEVVPLDVDDLWARDTVPVFVEEEGEVVGVDLNFNGWGNKQEHENDALVGETLLAKYRIPRVEAPLIAEGGSFETDGEGTL
;
A
#
# COMPACT_ATOMS: atom_id res chain seq x y z
N MET A 1 29.60 10.10 30.67
CA MET A 1 29.08 8.93 29.93
C MET A 1 28.14 9.48 28.86
N THR A 2 28.74 10.04 27.81
CA THR A 2 28.86 9.42 26.46
C THR A 2 27.52 9.37 25.73
N PHE A 3 27.22 10.51 25.09
CA PHE A 3 26.34 10.57 23.94
C PHE A 3 26.91 9.70 22.82
N LEU A 4 26.11 8.78 22.27
CA LEU A 4 26.42 8.10 21.02
C LEU A 4 25.53 8.69 19.91
N PRO A 5 26.11 9.20 18.82
CA PRO A 5 25.40 9.90 17.76
C PRO A 5 24.66 8.96 16.81
N SER A 6 23.44 9.36 16.43
CA SER A 6 22.70 8.84 15.27
C SER A 6 23.55 9.01 14.01
N ARG A 7 23.81 7.90 13.31
CA ARG A 7 24.56 7.88 12.05
C ARG A 7 23.63 8.32 10.91
N ARG A 8 23.60 9.62 10.64
CA ARG A 8 23.11 10.20 9.37
C ARG A 8 24.29 10.69 8.53
N SER A 9 24.10 10.69 7.20
CA SER A 9 25.01 11.11 6.10
C SER A 9 25.99 10.04 5.58
N ALA A 10 26.27 9.91 4.27
CA ALA A 10 25.81 10.53 3.03
C ALA A 10 26.50 9.81 1.83
N LEU A 11 25.97 10.01 0.61
CA LEU A 11 26.64 10.30 -0.69
C LEU A 11 25.75 9.77 -1.83
N ARG A 12 25.03 10.61 -2.61
CA ARG A 12 25.45 11.46 -3.75
C ARG A 12 26.16 10.74 -4.91
N SER A 13 25.38 10.61 -6.00
CA SER A 13 25.67 11.00 -7.39
C SER A 13 26.72 10.25 -8.20
N PHE A 14 26.27 9.68 -9.33
CA PHE A 14 26.99 9.78 -10.61
C PHE A 14 26.00 10.10 -11.74
N ALA A 15 26.41 11.05 -12.59
CA ALA A 15 25.72 11.51 -13.79
C ALA A 15 26.40 10.94 -15.05
N GLY A 16 25.63 10.88 -16.15
CA GLY A 16 26.15 10.83 -17.52
C GLY A 16 25.97 9.47 -18.22
N ILE A 17 25.69 9.33 -19.52
CA ILE A 17 25.67 10.24 -20.68
C ILE A 17 24.71 9.64 -21.74
N THR A 18 24.09 10.54 -22.50
CA THR A 18 23.28 10.46 -23.74
C THR A 18 23.52 9.32 -24.75
N ALA A 19 22.44 8.92 -25.45
CA ALA A 19 22.47 8.77 -26.91
C ALA A 19 21.09 9.02 -27.57
N LEU A 20 21.11 9.93 -28.53
CA LEU A 20 20.07 10.34 -29.46
C LEU A 20 19.87 9.25 -30.54
N VAL A 21 18.63 8.88 -30.89
CA VAL A 21 18.32 8.32 -32.23
C VAL A 21 17.03 8.94 -32.76
N LEU A 22 17.19 9.65 -33.88
CA LEU A 22 16.15 10.16 -34.76
C LEU A 22 15.54 9.02 -35.59
N GLY A 23 14.21 9.01 -35.77
CA GLY A 23 13.52 8.17 -36.74
C GLY A 23 12.22 8.82 -37.18
N ALA A 24 12.20 9.34 -38.41
CA ALA A 24 11.11 10.12 -38.99
C ALA A 24 9.99 9.26 -39.62
N SER A 25 8.77 9.81 -39.52
CA SER A 25 7.62 9.79 -40.44
C SER A 25 7.38 8.63 -41.41
N ALA A 26 6.15 8.10 -41.37
CA ALA A 26 5.39 7.81 -42.59
C ALA A 26 3.87 8.00 -42.35
N CYS A 27 3.29 8.94 -43.08
CA CYS A 27 1.85 9.17 -43.18
C CYS A 27 1.20 8.11 -44.08
N GLY A 28 0.01 7.63 -43.71
CA GLY A 28 -0.89 6.88 -44.59
C GLY A 28 -2.35 7.29 -44.30
N PRO A 29 -3.17 7.65 -45.30
CA PRO A 29 -4.53 8.13 -45.08
C PRO A 29 -5.51 6.94 -45.02
N GLY A 30 -6.18 6.77 -43.88
CA GLY A 30 -7.37 5.92 -43.73
C GLY A 30 -8.58 6.82 -43.46
N GLY A 31 -9.64 6.69 -44.28
CA GLY A 31 -10.76 7.62 -44.34
C GLY A 31 -11.66 7.68 -43.09
N PRO A 32 -12.54 8.70 -42.99
CA PRO A 32 -13.37 8.92 -41.82
C PRO A 32 -14.61 8.01 -41.84
N GLY A 33 -14.71 7.13 -40.84
CA GLY A 33 -15.99 6.55 -40.41
C GLY A 33 -16.70 7.49 -39.42
N PRO A 34 -18.04 7.45 -39.32
CA PRO A 34 -18.78 8.37 -38.45
C PRO A 34 -18.56 8.00 -36.98
N SER A 35 -17.90 8.91 -36.25
CA SER A 35 -17.76 8.85 -34.79
C SER A 35 -19.04 9.30 -34.10
N ALA A 36 -19.72 8.38 -33.43
CA ALA A 36 -20.82 8.68 -32.51
C ALA A 36 -20.28 9.49 -31.32
N SER A 37 -20.77 10.71 -31.15
CA SER A 37 -20.46 11.55 -30.00
C SER A 37 -21.30 11.12 -28.79
N SER A 38 -20.79 10.20 -27.98
CA SER A 38 -21.24 10.06 -26.60
C SER A 38 -20.54 11.14 -25.77
N GLY A 39 -21.33 12.08 -25.26
CA GLY A 39 -20.86 13.12 -24.35
C GLY A 39 -20.35 12.49 -23.06
N GLY A 40 -19.03 12.33 -22.95
CA GLY A 40 -18.36 12.03 -21.69
C GLY A 40 -18.52 13.22 -20.75
N ALA A 41 -19.26 13.04 -19.67
CA ALA A 41 -19.28 13.98 -18.57
C ALA A 41 -17.84 14.14 -18.05
N LYS A 42 -17.30 15.36 -18.15
CA LYS A 42 -16.02 15.73 -17.56
C LYS A 42 -16.11 15.46 -16.05
N PRO A 43 -15.20 14.67 -15.44
CA PRO A 43 -15.16 14.59 -13.98
C PRO A 43 -14.96 16.02 -13.47
N ARG A 44 -15.79 16.44 -12.52
CA ARG A 44 -15.57 17.70 -11.83
C ARG A 44 -14.25 17.55 -11.09
N GLY A 45 -13.17 18.04 -11.68
CA GLY A 45 -11.90 18.23 -11.02
C GLY A 45 -12.17 19.15 -9.83
N GLY A 46 -12.20 18.57 -8.63
CA GLY A 46 -12.11 19.34 -7.41
C GLY A 46 -10.82 20.15 -7.48
N ASN A 47 -10.86 21.34 -6.91
CA ASN A 47 -9.72 22.24 -6.74
C ASN A 47 -8.73 21.66 -5.70
N GLY A 48 -8.45 20.36 -5.76
CA GLY A 48 -7.67 19.63 -4.78
C GLY A 48 -6.19 19.90 -5.00
N GLY A 49 -5.47 20.15 -3.91
CA GLY A 49 -4.02 20.21 -3.93
C GLY A 49 -3.40 19.01 -4.67
N GLU A 50 -2.16 19.20 -5.12
CA GLU A 50 -1.39 18.15 -5.77
C GLU A 50 -1.26 16.96 -4.82
N ARG A 51 -1.81 15.81 -5.22
CA ARG A 51 -1.63 14.53 -4.52
C ARG A 51 -0.34 13.88 -4.97
N ARG A 52 0.50 13.48 -4.03
CA ARG A 52 1.74 12.75 -4.29
C ARG A 52 1.71 11.39 -3.61
N LEU A 53 1.84 10.33 -4.40
CA LEU A 53 2.19 9.01 -3.89
C LEU A 53 3.72 8.96 -3.76
N GLY A 54 4.23 8.84 -2.54
CA GLY A 54 5.67 8.77 -2.28
C GLY A 54 6.27 7.42 -2.69
N ALA A 55 7.57 7.38 -2.96
CA ALA A 55 8.26 6.13 -3.22
C ALA A 55 8.46 5.30 -1.94
N GLU A 56 8.50 3.98 -2.05
CA GLU A 56 8.64 3.08 -0.90
C GLU A 56 10.02 3.22 -0.18
N TRP A 57 11.01 3.86 -0.79
CA TRP A 57 12.30 4.14 -0.12
C TRP A 57 12.34 5.46 0.64
N GLU A 58 11.25 6.24 0.64
CA GLU A 58 11.15 7.45 1.42
C GLU A 58 10.91 7.16 2.92
N SER A 59 10.93 8.19 3.76
CA SER A 59 10.78 7.99 5.20
C SER A 59 9.34 7.62 5.53
N HIS A 60 9.14 6.48 6.19
CA HIS A 60 7.84 6.05 6.68
C HIS A 60 7.64 6.41 8.15
N THR A 61 6.37 6.57 8.55
CA THR A 61 6.01 6.62 9.98
C THR A 61 5.93 5.22 10.58
N ARG A 62 5.44 4.25 9.80
CA ARG A 62 5.22 2.86 10.23
C ARG A 62 4.92 1.95 9.05
N THR A 63 5.08 0.65 9.29
CA THR A 63 4.66 -0.43 8.40
C THR A 63 3.43 -1.14 8.98
N PHE A 64 2.41 -1.33 8.13
CA PHE A 64 1.23 -2.13 8.45
C PHE A 64 1.39 -3.56 7.90
N MET A 65 1.05 -4.56 8.71
CA MET A 65 1.02 -5.97 8.35
C MET A 65 -0.29 -6.61 8.81
N SER A 66 -0.70 -7.71 8.17
CA SER A 66 -1.87 -8.50 8.59
C SER A 66 -1.44 -9.87 9.10
N TRP A 67 -2.05 -10.30 10.19
CA TRP A 67 -1.79 -11.60 10.79
C TRP A 67 -2.43 -12.72 9.95
N PRO A 68 -1.74 -13.86 9.70
CA PRO A 68 -2.35 -15.02 9.04
C PRO A 68 -3.51 -15.55 9.89
N ALA A 69 -4.73 -15.28 9.42
CA ALA A 69 -5.91 -15.33 10.27
C ALA A 69 -6.67 -16.64 10.15
N LEU A 70 -6.99 -17.06 8.93
CA LEU A 70 -7.89 -18.16 8.65
C LEU A 70 -7.17 -19.48 8.35
N GLU A 71 -7.64 -20.55 9.00
CA GLU A 71 -7.22 -21.94 8.70
C GLU A 71 -7.76 -22.42 7.35
N SER A 72 -8.88 -21.87 6.87
CA SER A 72 -9.42 -22.20 5.54
C SER A 72 -8.50 -21.76 4.40
N VAL A 73 -7.64 -20.76 4.62
CA VAL A 73 -6.67 -20.27 3.62
C VAL A 73 -5.38 -21.06 3.67
N TRP A 74 -4.82 -21.24 4.86
CA TRP A 74 -3.46 -21.79 5.04
C TRP A 74 -3.41 -23.25 5.49
N MET A 75 -4.54 -23.84 5.89
CA MET A 75 -4.67 -25.25 6.28
C MET A 75 -3.57 -25.68 7.29
N GLU A 76 -2.89 -26.80 7.03
CA GLU A 76 -1.78 -27.29 7.87
C GLU A 76 -0.57 -26.34 7.93
N ASP A 77 -0.44 -25.40 7.00
CA ASP A 77 0.68 -24.48 6.92
C ASP A 77 0.54 -23.27 7.85
N LEU A 78 -0.68 -23.01 8.37
CA LEU A 78 -0.98 -21.82 9.18
C LEU A 78 0.00 -21.60 10.35
N PRO A 79 0.42 -22.62 11.13
CA PRO A 79 1.40 -22.42 12.20
C PRO A 79 2.79 -21.97 11.68
N TYR A 80 3.21 -22.45 10.51
CA TYR A 80 4.50 -22.08 9.91
C TYR A 80 4.44 -20.66 9.36
N VAL A 81 3.38 -20.30 8.63
CA VAL A 81 3.21 -18.95 8.09
C VAL A 81 3.12 -17.91 9.20
N ARG A 82 2.43 -18.21 10.30
CA ARG A 82 2.42 -17.34 11.50
C ARG A 82 3.80 -17.13 12.08
N LYS A 83 4.65 -18.16 12.10
CA LYS A 83 6.02 -18.07 12.60
C LYS A 83 6.86 -17.17 11.69
N ASP A 84 6.71 -17.29 10.38
CA ASP A 84 7.45 -16.50 9.40
C ASP A 84 7.00 -15.04 9.37
N ILE A 85 5.70 -14.77 9.37
CA ILE A 85 5.17 -13.40 9.46
C ILE A 85 5.57 -12.72 10.78
N ALA A 86 5.50 -13.43 11.90
CA ALA A 86 5.98 -12.89 13.17
C ALA A 86 7.49 -12.61 13.14
N ARG A 87 8.28 -13.40 12.40
CA ARG A 87 9.70 -13.14 12.22
C ARG A 87 9.92 -11.87 11.41
N ILE A 88 9.29 -11.75 10.24
CA ILE A 88 9.40 -10.55 9.39
C ILE A 88 9.01 -9.29 10.18
N ALA A 89 7.89 -9.33 10.91
CA ALA A 89 7.44 -8.20 11.72
C ALA A 89 8.48 -7.78 12.78
N ARG A 90 9.14 -8.75 13.43
CA ARG A 90 10.19 -8.47 14.42
C ARG A 90 11.43 -7.85 13.78
N GLU A 91 11.84 -8.33 12.62
CA GLU A 91 13.02 -7.79 11.92
C GLU A 91 12.77 -6.35 11.46
N ILE A 92 11.58 -6.05 10.91
CA ILE A 92 11.21 -4.68 10.50
C ILE A 92 11.13 -3.77 11.74
N ALA A 93 10.61 -4.27 12.86
CA ALA A 93 10.47 -3.52 14.10
C ALA A 93 11.79 -3.08 14.75
N GLU A 94 12.94 -3.55 14.25
CA GLU A 94 14.25 -3.02 14.63
C GLU A 94 14.58 -1.67 13.97
N TYR A 95 13.87 -1.31 12.90
CA TYR A 95 14.14 -0.13 12.07
C TYR A 95 13.00 0.89 12.04
N GLU A 96 11.74 0.44 12.11
CA GLU A 96 10.56 1.32 12.10
C GLU A 96 9.41 0.75 12.95
N GLU A 97 8.40 1.57 13.24
CA GLU A 97 7.21 1.10 13.94
C GLU A 97 6.43 0.08 13.09
N VAL A 98 6.03 -1.04 13.69
CA VAL A 98 5.23 -2.07 13.00
C VAL A 98 3.89 -2.23 13.70
N VAL A 99 2.81 -2.15 12.92
CA VAL A 99 1.45 -2.45 13.34
C VAL A 99 1.00 -3.74 12.69
N MET A 100 0.74 -4.76 13.49
CA MET A 100 0.14 -6.03 13.06
C MET A 100 -1.36 -6.00 13.33
N MET A 101 -2.17 -6.00 12.27
CA MET A 101 -3.61 -6.17 12.34
C MET A 101 -3.92 -7.64 12.58
N ALA A 102 -4.69 -7.95 13.62
CA ALA A 102 -5.12 -9.30 13.92
C ALA A 102 -6.58 -9.31 14.37
N ARG A 103 -7.31 -10.37 14.01
CA ARG A 103 -8.69 -10.57 14.48
C ARG A 103 -8.72 -10.45 16.01
N PRO A 104 -9.76 -9.85 16.62
CA PRO A 104 -9.79 -9.59 18.07
C PRO A 104 -9.47 -10.81 18.95
N ALA A 105 -9.95 -11.99 18.56
CA ALA A 105 -9.69 -13.25 19.27
C ALA A 105 -8.23 -13.73 19.18
N GLN A 106 -7.48 -13.28 18.17
CA GLN A 106 -6.12 -13.71 17.86
C GLN A 106 -5.05 -12.73 18.36
N VAL A 107 -5.42 -11.49 18.71
CA VAL A 107 -4.48 -10.43 19.17
C VAL A 107 -3.50 -10.92 20.21
N LYS A 108 -3.97 -11.61 21.27
CA LYS A 108 -3.06 -12.09 22.33
C LYS A 108 -2.05 -13.12 21.81
N ALA A 109 -2.45 -13.99 20.89
CA ALA A 109 -1.56 -15.00 20.32
C ALA A 109 -0.55 -14.36 19.34
N ALA A 110 -1.02 -13.46 18.48
CA ALA A 110 -0.19 -12.68 17.58
C ALA A 110 0.83 -11.82 18.35
N GLN A 111 0.43 -11.14 19.44
CA GLN A 111 1.34 -10.35 20.28
C GLN A 111 2.43 -11.21 20.90
N ARG A 112 2.10 -12.41 21.40
CA ARG A 112 3.11 -13.34 21.93
C ARG A 112 4.10 -13.78 20.85
N ALA A 113 3.64 -13.99 19.62
CA ALA A 113 4.49 -14.38 18.51
C ALA A 113 5.37 -13.22 18.03
N CYS A 114 4.82 -12.00 17.91
CA CYS A 114 5.52 -10.83 17.40
C CYS A 114 6.45 -10.16 18.43
N GLY A 115 6.34 -10.48 19.72
CA GLY A 115 7.15 -9.84 20.75
C GLY A 115 6.65 -8.43 21.10
N SER A 116 7.44 -7.65 21.84
CA SER A 116 7.00 -6.36 22.39
C SER A 116 7.28 -5.13 21.52
N LEU A 117 8.10 -5.28 20.46
CA LEU A 117 8.43 -4.16 19.54
C LEU A 117 7.34 -3.94 18.48
N VAL A 118 6.49 -4.95 18.24
CA VAL A 118 5.38 -4.88 17.29
C VAL A 118 4.10 -4.55 18.05
N GLU A 119 3.38 -3.52 17.61
CA GLU A 119 2.03 -3.21 18.10
C GLU A 119 1.04 -4.15 17.43
N VAL A 120 0.33 -4.99 18.19
CA VAL A 120 -0.76 -5.81 17.63
C VAL A 120 -2.10 -5.17 17.95
N VAL A 121 -2.85 -4.80 16.91
CA VAL A 121 -4.15 -4.14 17.05
C VAL A 121 -5.30 -5.04 16.65
N PRO A 122 -6.46 -4.97 17.34
CA PRO A 122 -7.66 -5.66 16.90
C PRO A 122 -8.22 -5.00 15.63
N LEU A 123 -8.27 -5.77 14.55
CA LEU A 123 -8.92 -5.42 13.28
C LEU A 123 -9.25 -6.74 12.57
N ASP A 124 -10.49 -6.89 12.09
CA ASP A 124 -10.89 -8.12 11.41
C ASP A 124 -10.24 -8.20 10.02
N VAL A 125 -9.53 -9.31 9.78
CA VAL A 125 -8.82 -9.63 8.54
C VAL A 125 -9.08 -11.10 8.21
N ASP A 126 -9.06 -11.43 6.92
CA ASP A 126 -9.22 -12.81 6.44
C ASP A 126 -7.86 -13.44 6.10
N ASP A 127 -6.94 -12.66 5.54
CA ASP A 127 -5.60 -13.12 5.19
C ASP A 127 -4.49 -12.11 5.54
N LEU A 128 -3.23 -12.44 5.20
CA LEU A 128 -2.03 -11.71 5.59
C LEU A 128 -1.62 -10.57 4.63
N TRP A 129 -2.35 -10.36 3.54
CA TRP A 129 -1.93 -9.52 2.40
C TRP A 129 -2.17 -8.02 2.59
N ALA A 130 -1.61 -7.45 3.67
CA ALA A 130 -1.74 -6.02 3.96
C ALA A 130 -1.28 -5.11 2.81
N ARG A 131 -0.31 -5.54 2.00
CA ARG A 131 0.14 -4.80 0.80
C ARG A 131 -1.02 -4.50 -0.17
N ASP A 132 -2.02 -5.38 -0.21
CA ASP A 132 -3.14 -5.27 -1.16
C ASP A 132 -4.42 -4.72 -0.51
N THR A 133 -4.59 -4.92 0.81
CA THR A 133 -5.82 -4.56 1.53
C THR A 133 -5.72 -3.24 2.30
N VAL A 134 -4.51 -2.79 2.64
CA VAL A 134 -4.27 -1.49 3.27
C VAL A 134 -4.35 -0.38 2.20
N PRO A 135 -4.92 0.80 2.52
CA PRO A 135 -4.97 1.92 1.60
C PRO A 135 -3.58 2.35 1.15
N VAL A 136 -3.50 2.87 -0.07
CA VAL A 136 -2.31 3.57 -0.53
C VAL A 136 -2.31 4.97 0.07
N PHE A 137 -1.22 5.33 0.77
CA PHE A 137 -1.12 6.63 1.42
C PHE A 137 -0.51 7.66 0.46
N VAL A 138 -1.17 8.81 0.35
CA VAL A 138 -0.69 9.96 -0.45
C VAL A 138 -0.56 11.20 0.42
N GLU A 139 0.33 12.09 0.04
CA GLU A 139 0.44 13.43 0.60
C GLU A 139 -0.48 14.36 -0.19
N GLU A 140 -1.36 15.09 0.50
CA GLU A 140 -2.24 16.11 -0.07
C GLU A 140 -2.26 17.32 0.87
N GLU A 141 -1.84 18.49 0.38
CA GLU A 141 -1.84 19.75 1.16
C GLU A 141 -1.05 19.66 2.49
N GLY A 142 -0.04 18.79 2.55
CA GLY A 142 0.79 18.57 3.74
C GLY A 142 0.21 17.57 4.75
N GLU A 143 -0.91 16.95 4.44
CA GLU A 143 -1.56 15.90 5.23
C GLU A 143 -1.43 14.54 4.55
N VAL A 144 -1.45 13.46 5.33
CA VAL A 144 -1.52 12.10 4.81
C VAL A 144 -2.99 11.73 4.60
N VAL A 145 -3.31 11.25 3.40
CA VAL A 145 -4.64 10.77 3.01
C VAL A 145 -4.52 9.31 2.59
N GLY A 146 -5.45 8.46 3.03
CA GLY A 146 -5.55 7.08 2.58
C GLY A 146 -6.47 6.95 1.37
N VAL A 147 -5.93 6.47 0.25
CA VAL A 147 -6.69 6.10 -0.94
C VAL A 147 -7.10 4.64 -0.83
N ASP A 148 -8.39 4.42 -0.58
CA ASP A 148 -9.00 3.09 -0.50
C ASP A 148 -9.30 2.57 -1.91
N LEU A 149 -8.70 1.44 -2.26
CA LEU A 149 -8.74 0.86 -3.60
C LEU A 149 -9.86 -0.18 -3.78
N ASN A 150 -10.76 -0.32 -2.81
CA ASN A 150 -11.93 -1.21 -2.90
C ASN A 150 -11.57 -2.69 -3.18
N PHE A 151 -10.62 -3.23 -2.41
CA PHE A 151 -10.14 -4.62 -2.56
C PHE A 151 -11.28 -5.64 -2.67
N ASN A 152 -11.15 -6.60 -3.60
CA ASN A 152 -12.18 -7.60 -3.87
C ASN A 152 -11.66 -9.06 -3.95
N GLY A 153 -10.54 -9.36 -3.30
CA GLY A 153 -9.96 -10.71 -3.35
C GLY A 153 -9.40 -11.07 -4.74
N TRP A 154 -8.64 -10.16 -5.37
CA TRP A 154 -7.99 -10.34 -6.67
C TRP A 154 -8.95 -10.78 -7.80
N GLY A 155 -10.15 -10.20 -7.80
CA GLY A 155 -11.23 -10.54 -8.72
C GLY A 155 -12.11 -11.68 -8.21
N ASN A 156 -12.48 -11.66 -6.93
CA ASN A 156 -13.29 -12.69 -6.26
C ASN A 156 -12.67 -14.10 -6.29
N LYS A 157 -11.34 -14.19 -6.34
CA LYS A 157 -10.61 -15.47 -6.33
C LYS A 157 -10.44 -16.05 -4.92
N GLN A 158 -10.58 -15.21 -3.90
CA GLN A 158 -10.49 -15.59 -2.50
C GLN A 158 -11.65 -14.98 -1.71
N GLU A 159 -12.05 -15.64 -0.61
CA GLU A 159 -12.93 -15.07 0.41
C GLU A 159 -12.24 -13.85 1.05
N HIS A 160 -12.96 -12.73 1.16
CA HIS A 160 -12.37 -11.42 1.47
C HIS A 160 -13.35 -10.47 2.17
N GLU A 161 -14.35 -10.99 2.87
CA GLU A 161 -15.40 -10.16 3.49
C GLU A 161 -14.81 -9.11 4.46
N ASN A 162 -13.85 -9.51 5.29
CA ASN A 162 -13.17 -8.60 6.21
C ASN A 162 -12.04 -7.84 5.52
N ASP A 163 -11.32 -8.47 4.58
CA ASP A 163 -10.22 -7.83 3.86
C ASP A 163 -10.70 -6.65 2.99
N ALA A 164 -11.91 -6.71 2.43
CA ALA A 164 -12.56 -5.58 1.73
C ALA A 164 -12.78 -4.35 2.62
N LEU A 165 -12.87 -4.54 3.93
CA LEU A 165 -13.17 -3.49 4.91
C LEU A 165 -11.92 -2.96 5.60
N VAL A 166 -10.74 -3.54 5.36
CA VAL A 166 -9.47 -3.11 5.98
C VAL A 166 -9.20 -1.63 5.69
N GLY A 167 -9.41 -1.20 4.45
CA GLY A 167 -9.20 0.19 4.05
C GLY A 167 -9.97 1.19 4.89
N GLU A 168 -11.30 1.05 4.94
CA GLU A 168 -12.17 1.92 5.72
C GLU A 168 -11.88 1.83 7.23
N THR A 169 -11.79 0.61 7.77
CA THR A 169 -11.68 0.39 9.21
C THR A 169 -10.33 0.87 9.77
N LEU A 170 -9.24 0.67 9.03
CA LEU A 170 -7.91 1.12 9.42
C LEU A 170 -7.84 2.66 9.43
N LEU A 171 -8.30 3.32 8.36
CA LEU A 171 -8.27 4.78 8.28
C LEU A 171 -9.12 5.42 9.37
N ALA A 172 -10.31 4.88 9.65
CA ALA A 172 -11.16 5.34 10.74
C ALA A 172 -10.46 5.19 12.12
N LYS A 173 -9.80 4.04 12.36
CA LYS A 173 -9.07 3.77 13.60
C LYS A 173 -7.95 4.79 13.84
N TYR A 174 -7.22 5.16 12.78
CA TYR A 174 -6.10 6.11 12.85
C TYR A 174 -6.50 7.57 12.59
N ARG A 175 -7.78 7.83 12.32
CA ARG A 175 -8.32 9.17 11.97
C ARG A 175 -7.62 9.79 10.76
N ILE A 176 -7.25 8.95 9.79
CA ILE A 176 -6.65 9.37 8.52
C ILE A 176 -7.82 9.64 7.55
N PRO A 177 -7.83 10.79 6.84
CA PRO A 177 -8.82 11.05 5.81
C PRO A 177 -8.87 9.92 4.76
N ARG A 178 -10.08 9.47 4.42
CA ARG A 178 -10.33 8.43 3.43
C ARG A 178 -10.80 9.05 2.13
N VAL A 179 -10.16 8.67 1.03
CA VAL A 179 -10.64 8.90 -0.33
C VAL A 179 -10.90 7.53 -0.95
N GLU A 180 -12.14 7.27 -1.34
CA GLU A 180 -12.49 6.05 -2.07
C GLU A 180 -12.14 6.22 -3.56
N ALA A 181 -11.35 5.31 -4.10
CA ALA A 181 -10.98 5.32 -5.51
C ALA A 181 -12.18 4.91 -6.39
N PRO A 182 -12.30 5.41 -7.63
CA PRO A 182 -13.37 5.03 -8.55
C PRO A 182 -13.09 3.70 -9.27
N LEU A 183 -12.22 2.85 -8.71
CA LEU A 183 -11.74 1.61 -9.31
C LEU A 183 -11.52 0.55 -8.22
N ILE A 184 -11.35 -0.69 -8.67
CA ILE A 184 -10.87 -1.79 -7.83
C ILE A 184 -9.44 -2.08 -8.23
N ALA A 185 -8.52 -2.07 -7.26
CA ALA A 185 -7.13 -2.44 -7.44
C ALA A 185 -6.52 -2.89 -6.11
N GLU A 186 -5.29 -3.37 -6.19
CA GLU A 186 -4.47 -3.76 -5.05
C GLU A 186 -3.24 -2.86 -4.95
N GLY A 187 -2.86 -2.47 -3.73
CA GLY A 187 -1.67 -1.65 -3.51
C GLY A 187 -0.40 -2.25 -4.11
N GLY A 188 -0.24 -3.59 -4.06
CA GLY A 188 0.90 -4.29 -4.65
C GLY A 188 0.94 -4.32 -6.19
N SER A 189 -0.06 -3.77 -6.87
CA SER A 189 -0.05 -3.62 -8.33
C SER A 189 0.59 -2.32 -8.82
N PHE A 190 1.00 -1.46 -7.88
CA PHE A 190 1.56 -0.14 -8.12
C PHE A 190 2.99 -0.04 -7.58
N GLU A 191 3.88 0.59 -8.33
CA GLU A 191 5.23 0.96 -7.90
C GLU A 191 5.51 2.38 -8.38
N THR A 192 5.90 3.29 -7.50
CA THR A 192 6.15 4.68 -7.91
C THR A 192 7.56 5.12 -7.55
N ASP A 193 8.09 6.06 -8.34
CA ASP A 193 9.33 6.75 -8.02
C ASP A 193 9.14 7.99 -7.12
N GLY A 194 7.89 8.35 -6.79
CA GLY A 194 7.59 9.55 -6.01
C GLY A 194 7.76 10.87 -6.77
N GLU A 195 8.14 10.81 -8.06
CA GLU A 195 8.45 11.93 -8.94
C GLU A 195 7.53 11.99 -10.18
N GLY A 196 6.43 11.22 -10.16
CA GLY A 196 5.38 11.24 -11.17
C GLY A 196 5.40 10.04 -12.13
N THR A 197 6.23 9.03 -11.86
CA THR A 197 6.20 7.75 -12.58
C THR A 197 5.51 6.68 -11.73
N LEU A 198 4.77 5.81 -12.42
CA LEU A 198 4.10 4.61 -11.90
C LEU A 198 4.43 3.42 -12.81
#